data_AF-A0A5B1B847-F1
#
_entry.id   AF-A0A5B1B847-F1
#
_cell.length_a   1.000
_cell.length_b   1.000
_cell.length_c   1.000
_cell.angle_alpha   90.00
_cell.angle_beta   90.00
_cell.angle_gamma   90.00
#
_symmetry.space_group_name_H-M   'P 1'
#
loop_
_entity.id
_entity.type
_entity.pdbx_description
1 polymer ?
#
loop_
_entity_poly.entity_id
_entity_poly.type
_entity_poly.pdbx_seq_one_letter_code
_entity_poly.pdbx_strand_id
1 'polypeptide(L)'
;MDSLCICYNLVDHNLPGIPPLPEAYIVPITNNQLGYVEKQATPDTLKSFGIPYLETSHEQLLDICAILKPVMLEQRFRPAKKRKNFGLADIIKDPQMKEVVSSHIHKNLSVFYELVITNQYAISYNAQRKDPFEDHRLSTNNNTLTPILEFTKTEEGIDYSFSLKDNEKVIIPQNHDIQILLNEPSCITIGTHVHHIENLNANKLKPFFSKEKITIAKKHIKTYLDKVIIPVIKNVDVVANGFEIRIYKNIVSYEIEIIQDFIKENYVAKVVFHYEQASFDFNSAKNTSSNVNFGAQEEIQITQTKRDHDAEKEIISLLESKGLAVNNNLFLEIETSEDPLAIFNWVQQNYKQLEGEGFKIMLPSLEDRTINLDSHQIKIQNKKKTTGLTSRE
;
A
#
# COMPACT_ATOMS: atom_id res chain seq x y z
N MET A 1 16.87 0.30 37.90
CA MET A 1 16.12 -0.96 37.78
C MET A 1 15.96 -1.19 36.30
N ASP A 2 16.52 -2.28 35.81
CA ASP A 2 16.46 -2.59 34.38
C ASP A 2 15.05 -3.06 34.07
N SER A 3 14.37 -2.37 33.16
CA SER A 3 13.03 -2.78 32.70
C SER A 3 13.19 -3.77 31.56
N LEU A 4 12.34 -4.80 31.47
CA LEU A 4 12.37 -5.75 30.36
C LEU A 4 11.42 -5.31 29.25
N CYS A 5 11.78 -5.57 28.00
CA CYS A 5 10.88 -5.42 26.86
C CYS A 5 10.96 -6.61 25.91
N ILE A 6 9.99 -6.68 25.00
CA ILE A 6 10.03 -7.58 23.85
C ILE A 6 10.79 -6.86 22.73
N CYS A 7 11.85 -7.48 22.22
CA CYS A 7 12.52 -7.06 21.00
C CYS A 7 12.35 -8.13 19.91
N TYR A 8 11.98 -7.68 18.72
CA TYR A 8 11.84 -8.54 17.56
C TYR A 8 13.11 -8.50 16.72
N ASN A 9 13.79 -9.63 16.61
CA ASN A 9 15.00 -9.76 15.80
C ASN A 9 14.64 -10.36 14.43
N LEU A 10 14.98 -9.65 13.36
CA LEU A 10 14.84 -10.13 11.99
C LEU A 10 16.04 -11.03 11.66
N VAL A 11 15.80 -12.32 11.47
CA VAL A 11 16.84 -13.32 11.24
C VAL A 11 16.85 -13.75 9.77
N ASP A 12 17.99 -13.56 9.11
CA ASP A 12 18.24 -14.10 7.77
C ASP A 12 18.67 -15.58 7.87
N HIS A 13 17.79 -16.46 7.43
CA HIS A 13 18.06 -17.90 7.39
C HIS A 13 18.84 -18.34 6.14
N ASN A 14 19.33 -17.41 5.32
CA ASN A 14 20.06 -17.64 4.08
C ASN A 14 19.30 -18.53 3.08
N LEU A 15 17.97 -18.39 3.04
CA LEU A 15 17.10 -19.16 2.15
C LEU A 15 16.81 -18.36 0.87
N PRO A 16 17.14 -18.88 -0.33
CA PRO A 16 17.04 -18.12 -1.58
C PRO A 16 15.63 -17.58 -1.86
N GLY A 17 15.48 -16.26 -1.81
CA GLY A 17 14.22 -15.56 -2.08
C GLY A 17 13.22 -15.57 -0.93
N ILE A 18 13.63 -16.01 0.26
CA ILE A 18 12.88 -15.82 1.50
C ILE A 18 13.47 -14.62 2.23
N PRO A 19 12.66 -13.62 2.61
CA PRO A 19 13.15 -12.49 3.40
C PRO A 19 13.52 -12.91 4.82
N PRO A 20 14.23 -12.05 5.58
CA PRO A 20 14.46 -12.22 7.01
C PRO A 20 13.14 -12.47 7.77
N LEU A 21 13.16 -13.42 8.71
CA LEU A 21 11.98 -13.84 9.47
C LEU A 21 12.07 -13.37 10.93
N PRO A 22 10.98 -12.87 11.52
CA PRO A 22 11.04 -12.27 12.85
C PRO A 22 11.01 -13.34 13.95
N GLU A 23 11.89 -13.17 14.94
CA GLU A 23 11.90 -13.91 16.19
C GLU A 23 11.76 -12.94 17.37
N ALA A 24 10.95 -13.31 18.37
CA ALA A 24 10.72 -12.46 19.54
C ALA A 24 11.61 -12.88 20.72
N TYR A 25 12.22 -11.89 21.37
CA TYR A 25 13.14 -12.06 22.50
C TYR A 25 12.78 -11.11 23.65
N ILE A 26 13.02 -11.56 24.88
CA ILE A 26 12.99 -10.72 26.08
C ILE A 26 14.39 -10.17 26.27
N VAL A 27 14.50 -8.84 26.31
CA VAL A 27 15.77 -8.12 26.49
C VAL A 27 15.62 -7.07 27.60
N PRO A 28 16.67 -6.83 28.41
CA PRO A 28 16.67 -5.76 29.39
C PRO A 28 16.96 -4.42 28.71
N ILE A 29 16.33 -3.38 29.23
CA ILE A 29 16.58 -1.98 28.86
C ILE A 29 17.34 -1.34 30.02
N THR A 30 18.57 -0.92 29.74
CA THR A 30 19.41 -0.15 30.67
C THR A 30 19.79 1.16 29.99
N ASN A 31 19.54 2.32 30.62
CA ASN A 31 19.82 3.63 30.02
C ASN A 31 19.23 3.81 28.59
N ASN A 32 18.02 3.29 28.35
CA ASN A 32 17.34 3.29 27.05
C ASN A 32 18.03 2.47 25.93
N GLN A 33 18.98 1.61 26.29
CA GLN A 33 19.68 0.69 25.39
C GLN A 33 19.26 -0.75 25.63
N LEU A 34 19.13 -1.52 24.54
CA LEU A 34 18.81 -2.94 24.58
C LEU A 34 20.05 -3.77 24.97
N GLY A 35 19.95 -4.56 26.03
CA GLY A 35 21.00 -5.47 26.48
C GLY A 35 21.03 -6.80 25.72
N TYR A 36 21.57 -7.82 26.39
CA TYR A 36 21.65 -9.18 25.86
C TYR A 36 20.30 -9.92 25.97
N VAL A 37 20.15 -11.02 25.22
CA VAL A 37 18.95 -11.86 25.31
C VAL A 37 18.88 -12.56 26.66
N GLU A 38 17.80 -12.31 27.40
CA GLU A 38 17.45 -13.06 28.61
C GLU A 38 16.77 -14.38 28.25
N LYS A 39 15.76 -14.30 27.38
CA LYS A 39 14.98 -15.47 26.95
C LYS A 39 14.31 -15.24 25.61
N GLN A 40 13.94 -16.33 24.94
CA GLN A 40 12.98 -16.24 23.84
C GLN A 40 11.61 -15.84 24.39
N ALA A 41 10.94 -14.88 23.76
CA ALA A 41 9.61 -14.45 24.15
C ALA A 41 8.57 -15.48 23.69
N THR A 42 7.93 -16.13 24.66
CA THR A 42 6.82 -17.07 24.52
C THR A 42 5.77 -16.72 25.57
N PRO A 43 4.50 -17.13 25.42
CA PRO A 43 3.47 -16.89 26.44
C PRO A 43 3.91 -17.27 27.87
N ASP A 44 4.51 -18.45 28.03
CA ASP A 44 4.98 -18.94 29.33
C ASP A 44 6.12 -18.10 29.93
N THR A 45 7.06 -17.68 29.09
CA THR A 45 8.20 -16.88 29.54
C THR A 45 7.77 -15.45 29.85
N LEU A 46 6.96 -14.82 28.99
CA LEU A 46 6.41 -13.49 29.25
C LEU A 46 5.61 -13.45 30.55
N LYS A 47 4.78 -14.47 30.80
CA LYS A 47 4.06 -14.63 32.07
C LYS A 47 5.01 -14.78 33.27
N SER A 48 6.07 -15.57 33.13
CA SER A 48 7.07 -15.78 34.19
C SER A 48 7.87 -14.52 34.53
N PHE A 49 8.14 -13.67 33.53
CA PHE A 49 8.83 -12.40 33.67
C PHE A 49 7.88 -11.22 33.97
N GLY A 50 6.56 -11.45 34.04
CA GLY A 50 5.57 -10.41 34.31
C GLY A 50 5.44 -9.35 33.21
N ILE A 51 5.78 -9.69 31.96
CA ILE A 51 5.72 -8.76 30.82
C ILE A 51 4.31 -8.82 30.22
N PRO A 52 3.54 -7.72 30.26
CA PRO A 52 2.21 -7.68 29.68
C PRO A 52 2.30 -7.75 28.15
N TYR A 53 1.48 -8.59 27.56
CA TYR A 53 1.37 -8.70 26.10
C TYR A 53 -0.08 -8.94 25.64
N LEU A 54 -0.93 -9.51 26.50
CA LEU A 54 -2.36 -9.66 26.25
C LEU A 54 -3.05 -8.31 26.09
N GLU A 55 -4.04 -8.25 25.22
CA GLU A 55 -4.80 -7.07 24.79
C GLU A 55 -3.91 -5.98 24.15
N THR A 56 -2.73 -6.37 23.65
CA THR A 56 -1.82 -5.48 22.91
C THR A 56 -1.47 -6.08 21.56
N SER A 57 -0.92 -5.26 20.66
CA SER A 57 -0.40 -5.74 19.37
C SER A 57 0.70 -6.80 19.50
N HIS A 58 1.32 -6.97 20.67
CA HIS A 58 2.29 -8.05 20.90
C HIS A 58 1.68 -9.45 20.75
N GLU A 59 0.40 -9.68 21.04
CA GLU A 59 -0.24 -11.00 20.82
C GLU A 59 -0.11 -11.45 19.37
N GLN A 60 -0.58 -10.60 18.45
CA GLN A 60 -0.56 -10.89 17.03
C GLN A 60 0.87 -10.99 16.50
N LEU A 61 1.79 -10.16 17.00
CA LEU A 61 3.20 -10.22 16.62
C LEU A 61 3.87 -11.54 17.06
N LEU A 62 3.57 -12.02 18.27
CA LEU A 62 4.08 -13.28 18.79
C LEU A 62 3.52 -14.47 17.98
N ASP A 63 2.24 -14.42 17.60
CA ASP A 63 1.64 -15.42 16.72
C ASP A 63 2.30 -15.44 15.34
N ILE A 64 2.55 -14.27 14.74
CA ILE A 64 3.29 -14.15 13.48
C ILE A 64 4.70 -14.74 13.63
N CYS A 65 5.44 -14.36 14.67
CA CYS A 65 6.76 -14.93 14.97
C CYS A 65 6.70 -16.45 15.13
N ALA A 66 5.64 -17.02 15.71
CA ALA A 66 5.49 -18.46 15.88
C ALA A 66 5.26 -19.18 14.54
N ILE A 67 4.32 -18.70 13.72
CA ILE A 67 3.96 -19.36 12.45
C ILE A 67 5.03 -19.21 11.36
N LEU A 68 5.82 -18.13 11.41
CA LEU A 68 6.86 -17.86 10.42
C LEU A 68 8.17 -18.58 10.71
N LYS A 69 8.34 -19.26 11.85
CA LYS A 69 9.54 -20.07 12.10
C LYS A 69 9.79 -21.06 10.95
N PRO A 70 11.05 -21.26 10.49
CA PRO A 70 11.34 -22.18 9.39
C PRO A 70 10.76 -23.59 9.57
N VAL A 71 10.78 -24.12 10.79
CA VAL A 71 10.20 -25.43 11.12
C VAL A 71 8.68 -25.45 10.96
N MET A 72 8.00 -24.36 11.30
CA MET A 72 6.54 -24.25 11.16
C MET A 72 6.14 -24.08 9.69
N LEU A 73 6.90 -23.29 8.93
CA LEU A 73 6.74 -23.18 7.48
C LEU A 73 6.95 -24.53 6.79
N GLU A 74 8.00 -25.27 7.18
CA GLU A 74 8.24 -26.63 6.68
C GLU A 74 7.03 -27.53 6.94
N GLN A 75 6.55 -27.61 8.18
CA GLN A 75 5.41 -28.45 8.54
C GLN A 75 4.15 -28.09 7.77
N ARG A 76 3.87 -26.79 7.61
CA ARG A 76 2.68 -26.27 6.92
C ARG A 76 2.67 -26.60 5.42
N PHE A 77 3.81 -26.45 4.75
CA PHE A 77 3.91 -26.60 3.29
C PHE A 77 4.50 -27.95 2.86
N ARG A 78 4.73 -28.87 3.80
CA ARG A 78 5.24 -30.21 3.51
C ARG A 78 4.25 -30.98 2.63
N PRO A 79 4.68 -31.47 1.45
CA PRO A 79 3.84 -32.34 0.65
C PRO A 79 3.62 -33.71 1.33
N ALA A 80 2.41 -34.27 1.22
CA ALA A 80 1.99 -35.48 1.93
C ALA A 80 2.81 -36.76 1.64
N LYS A 81 3.58 -36.82 0.54
CA LYS A 81 4.31 -38.03 0.08
C LYS A 81 5.80 -37.79 -0.19
N LYS A 82 6.55 -37.22 0.76
CA LYS A 82 8.00 -36.96 0.61
C LYS A 82 8.86 -37.59 1.72
N ARG A 83 10.17 -37.72 1.45
CA ARG A 83 11.18 -38.39 2.29
C ARG A 83 11.31 -37.71 3.68
N LYS A 84 11.91 -38.41 4.65
CA LYS A 84 12.11 -37.91 6.02
C LYS A 84 12.91 -36.60 6.09
N ASN A 85 13.95 -36.43 5.25
CA ASN A 85 14.85 -35.26 5.25
C ASN A 85 14.45 -34.20 4.19
N PHE A 86 13.17 -33.89 4.05
CA PHE A 86 12.68 -32.89 3.09
C PHE A 86 12.36 -31.59 3.83
N GLY A 87 13.29 -30.64 3.78
CA GLY A 87 13.21 -29.40 4.56
C GLY A 87 12.60 -28.22 3.78
N LEU A 88 12.46 -27.07 4.44
CA LEU A 88 11.98 -25.84 3.80
C LEU A 88 12.82 -25.45 2.56
N ALA A 89 14.15 -25.60 2.62
CA ALA A 89 15.04 -25.35 1.49
C ALA A 89 14.75 -26.24 0.26
N ASP A 90 14.18 -27.43 0.47
CA ASP A 90 13.77 -28.32 -0.63
C ASP A 90 12.38 -27.97 -1.17
N ILE A 91 11.48 -27.50 -0.30
CA ILE A 91 10.14 -27.01 -0.69
C ILE A 91 10.28 -25.83 -1.67
N ILE A 92 11.15 -24.86 -1.35
CA ILE A 92 11.31 -23.62 -2.13
C ILE A 92 12.11 -23.79 -3.43
N LYS A 93 12.62 -25.00 -3.72
CA LYS A 93 13.23 -25.29 -5.04
C LYS A 93 12.17 -25.41 -6.14
N ASP A 94 10.96 -25.83 -5.78
CA ASP A 94 9.83 -25.84 -6.69
C ASP A 94 9.28 -24.41 -6.85
N PRO A 95 9.22 -23.84 -8.07
CA PRO A 95 8.80 -22.46 -8.28
C PRO A 95 7.36 -22.15 -7.81
N GLN A 96 6.43 -23.09 -8.01
CA GLN A 96 5.03 -22.90 -7.62
C GLN A 96 4.90 -22.92 -6.10
N MET A 97 5.54 -23.89 -5.44
CA MET A 97 5.56 -23.94 -3.99
C MET A 97 6.29 -22.74 -3.38
N LYS A 98 7.38 -22.30 -3.99
CA LYS A 98 8.10 -21.10 -3.57
C LYS A 98 7.19 -19.87 -3.60
N GLU A 99 6.38 -19.71 -4.64
CA GLU A 99 5.43 -18.60 -4.74
C GLU A 99 4.36 -18.66 -3.64
N VAL A 100 3.79 -19.84 -3.38
CA VAL A 100 2.81 -20.05 -2.31
C VAL A 100 3.40 -19.75 -0.93
N VAL A 101 4.62 -20.25 -0.65
CA VAL A 101 5.34 -19.99 0.61
C VAL A 101 5.65 -18.50 0.74
N SER A 102 6.15 -17.86 -0.32
CA SER A 102 6.51 -16.44 -0.31
C SER A 102 5.28 -15.56 -0.10
N SER A 103 4.15 -15.88 -0.75
CA SER A 103 2.88 -15.18 -0.55
C SER A 103 2.40 -15.27 0.90
N HIS A 104 2.48 -16.45 1.51
CA HIS A 104 2.15 -16.62 2.93
C HIS A 104 3.06 -15.79 3.84
N ILE A 105 4.37 -15.81 3.61
CA ILE A 105 5.34 -15.04 4.39
C ILE A 105 5.08 -13.55 4.23
N HIS A 106 4.96 -13.04 2.99
CA HIS A 106 4.72 -11.63 2.72
C HIS A 106 3.43 -11.12 3.38
N LYS A 107 2.34 -11.90 3.33
CA LYS A 107 1.08 -11.53 3.99
C LYS A 107 1.26 -11.29 5.49
N ASN A 108 1.98 -12.17 6.18
CA ASN A 108 2.19 -12.03 7.62
C ASN A 108 3.25 -10.97 7.95
N LEU A 109 4.30 -10.84 7.13
CA LEU A 109 5.30 -9.79 7.30
C LEU A 109 4.72 -8.39 7.09
N SER A 110 3.78 -8.22 6.17
CA SER A 110 3.08 -6.93 5.97
C SER A 110 2.43 -6.48 7.27
N VAL A 111 1.65 -7.37 7.90
CA VAL A 111 1.01 -7.10 9.19
C VAL A 111 2.04 -6.89 10.30
N PHE A 112 3.12 -7.70 10.32
CA PHE A 112 4.19 -7.57 11.29
C PHE A 112 4.84 -6.18 11.25
N TYR A 113 5.26 -5.71 10.08
CA TYR A 113 5.92 -4.42 9.94
C TYR A 113 4.98 -3.26 10.26
N GLU A 114 3.71 -3.34 9.83
CA GLU A 114 2.68 -2.35 10.17
C GLU A 114 2.54 -2.20 11.68
N LEU A 115 2.40 -3.32 12.42
CA LEU A 115 2.24 -3.30 13.88
C LEU A 115 3.51 -2.83 14.59
N VAL A 116 4.69 -3.30 14.20
CA VAL A 116 5.95 -2.91 14.86
C VAL A 116 6.24 -1.42 14.66
N ILE A 117 6.02 -0.90 13.45
CA ILE A 117 6.29 0.51 13.14
C ILE A 117 5.27 1.41 13.83
N THR A 118 3.98 1.10 13.74
CA THR A 118 2.89 1.90 14.35
C THR A 118 3.05 2.01 15.87
N ASN A 119 3.42 0.92 16.53
CA ASN A 119 3.59 0.90 17.99
C ASN A 119 5.02 1.24 18.44
N GLN A 120 5.95 1.52 17.51
CA GLN A 120 7.36 1.81 17.78
C GLN A 120 8.05 0.74 18.65
N TYR A 121 7.72 -0.54 18.42
CA TYR A 121 8.34 -1.63 19.18
C TYR A 121 9.80 -1.84 18.79
N ALA A 122 10.58 -2.33 19.76
CA ALA A 122 12.00 -2.60 19.56
C ALA A 122 12.21 -3.68 18.50
N ILE A 123 13.00 -3.35 17.47
CA ILE A 123 13.37 -4.25 16.39
C ILE A 123 14.88 -4.25 16.19
N SER A 124 15.45 -5.39 15.85
CA SER A 124 16.86 -5.57 15.52
C SER A 124 17.03 -6.42 14.26
N TYR A 125 18.22 -6.38 13.67
CA TYR A 125 18.55 -7.14 12.47
C TYR A 125 19.75 -8.05 12.70
N ASN A 126 19.54 -9.36 12.53
CA ASN A 126 20.56 -10.41 12.64
C ASN A 126 21.38 -10.39 13.94
N ALA A 127 20.80 -9.88 15.03
CA ALA A 127 21.45 -9.86 16.35
C ALA A 127 21.71 -11.29 16.83
N GLN A 128 22.92 -11.59 17.31
CA GLN A 128 23.20 -12.88 17.94
C GLN A 128 22.95 -12.78 19.44
N ARG A 129 22.60 -13.89 20.10
CA ARG A 129 22.32 -13.91 21.54
C ARG A 129 23.48 -13.45 22.42
N LYS A 130 24.71 -13.53 21.91
CA LYS A 130 25.95 -13.16 22.58
C LYS A 130 26.34 -11.70 22.37
N ASP A 131 25.61 -10.99 21.52
CA ASP A 131 25.84 -9.59 21.19
C ASP A 131 24.75 -8.75 21.89
N PRO A 132 25.07 -7.52 22.34
CA PRO A 132 24.03 -6.58 22.78
C PRO A 132 23.05 -6.30 21.64
N PHE A 133 21.75 -6.38 21.90
CA PHE A 133 20.76 -6.12 20.86
C PHE A 133 20.74 -4.65 20.40
N GLU A 134 21.25 -3.73 21.22
CA GLU A 134 21.37 -2.31 20.86
C GLU A 134 22.28 -2.12 19.63
N ASP A 135 23.36 -2.89 19.52
CA ASP A 135 24.33 -2.79 18.42
C ASP A 135 23.73 -3.17 17.06
N HIS A 136 22.59 -3.87 17.10
CA HIS A 136 21.85 -4.36 15.94
C HIS A 136 20.47 -3.72 15.81
N ARG A 137 20.17 -2.71 16.65
CA ARG A 137 18.86 -2.08 16.72
C ARG A 137 18.56 -1.33 15.43
N LEU A 138 17.36 -1.53 14.92
CA LEU A 138 16.83 -0.76 13.82
C LEU A 138 15.99 0.41 14.34
N SER A 139 16.12 1.56 13.70
CA SER A 139 15.26 2.72 13.89
C SER A 139 14.05 2.63 12.97
N THR A 140 12.85 2.81 13.52
CA THR A 140 11.57 2.73 12.81
C THR A 140 10.89 4.10 12.70
N ASN A 141 11.68 5.17 12.63
CA ASN A 141 11.16 6.51 12.36
C ASN A 141 10.41 6.46 11.02
N ASN A 142 9.10 6.69 11.06
CA ASN A 142 8.16 6.38 10.00
C ASN A 142 8.38 7.26 8.75
N ASN A 143 9.39 6.92 7.95
CA ASN A 143 9.81 7.67 6.79
C ASN A 143 9.51 6.87 5.52
N THR A 144 8.69 7.46 4.66
CA THR A 144 8.38 6.94 3.34
C THR A 144 9.30 7.57 2.31
N LEU A 145 9.85 6.74 1.43
CA LEU A 145 10.74 7.14 0.35
C LEU A 145 9.99 7.16 -0.97
N THR A 146 10.10 8.26 -1.71
CA THR A 146 9.54 8.37 -3.05
C THR A 146 10.58 7.92 -4.08
N PRO A 147 10.31 6.88 -4.89
CA PRO A 147 11.23 6.43 -5.92
C PRO A 147 11.25 7.41 -7.10
N ILE A 148 12.45 7.67 -7.61
CA ILE A 148 12.69 8.46 -8.83
C ILE A 148 13.38 7.57 -9.85
N LEU A 149 12.80 7.51 -11.03
CA LEU A 149 13.33 6.81 -12.19
C LEU A 149 13.91 7.83 -13.17
N GLU A 150 15.22 7.78 -13.38
CA GLU A 150 15.91 8.69 -14.29
C GLU A 150 16.30 7.98 -15.58
N PHE A 151 16.04 8.61 -16.72
CA PHE A 151 16.44 8.16 -18.06
C PHE A 151 17.41 9.14 -18.69
N THR A 152 18.48 8.65 -19.30
CA THR A 152 19.43 9.45 -20.07
C THR A 152 19.65 8.83 -21.44
N LYS A 153 19.38 9.61 -22.49
CA LYS A 153 19.64 9.19 -23.88
C LYS A 153 21.15 9.18 -24.12
N THR A 154 21.65 8.10 -24.70
CA THR A 154 23.08 7.95 -25.04
C THR A 154 23.24 7.58 -26.52
N GLU A 155 24.47 7.65 -27.03
CA GLU A 155 24.77 7.24 -28.40
C GLU A 155 24.51 5.74 -28.64
N GLU A 156 24.72 4.91 -27.61
CA GLU A 156 24.60 3.45 -27.66
C GLU A 156 23.21 2.93 -27.28
N GLY A 157 22.36 3.78 -26.69
CA GLY A 157 21.01 3.44 -26.28
C GLY A 157 20.47 4.36 -25.19
N ILE A 158 20.13 3.78 -24.03
CA ILE A 158 19.56 4.50 -22.88
C ILE A 158 20.23 4.02 -21.61
N ASP A 159 20.64 4.94 -20.77
CA ASP A 159 20.96 4.66 -19.38
C ASP A 159 19.76 4.96 -18.51
N TYR A 160 19.47 4.10 -17.54
CA TYR A 160 18.48 4.41 -16.51
C TYR A 160 18.94 4.03 -15.11
N SER A 161 18.46 4.78 -14.11
CA SER A 161 18.80 4.60 -12.70
C SER A 161 17.54 4.74 -11.83
N PHE A 162 17.56 4.10 -10.66
CA PHE A 162 16.62 4.39 -9.58
C PHE A 162 17.35 5.13 -8.47
N SER A 163 16.73 6.19 -7.98
CA SER A 163 17.08 6.82 -6.71
C SER A 163 15.86 6.88 -5.79
N LEU A 164 16.10 7.06 -4.50
CA LEU A 164 15.05 7.18 -3.48
C LEU A 164 15.13 8.56 -2.86
N LYS A 165 14.02 9.28 -2.81
CA LYS A 165 13.94 10.62 -2.22
C LYS A 165 13.36 10.54 -0.81
N ASP A 166 14.09 11.08 0.16
CA ASP A 166 13.63 11.34 1.53
C ASP A 166 13.57 12.87 1.72
N ASN A 167 12.38 13.46 1.63
CA ASN A 167 12.21 14.91 1.61
C ASN A 167 13.11 15.56 0.55
N GLU A 168 14.07 16.42 0.89
CA GLU A 168 14.97 17.03 -0.10
C GLU A 168 16.22 16.19 -0.42
N LYS A 169 16.44 15.07 0.31
CA LYS A 169 17.64 14.26 0.16
C LYS A 169 17.41 13.14 -0.86
N VAL A 170 18.32 13.04 -1.83
CA VAL A 170 18.36 11.92 -2.79
C VAL A 170 19.33 10.85 -2.31
N ILE A 171 18.87 9.60 -2.33
CA ILE A 171 19.60 8.40 -1.93
C ILE A 171 19.86 7.58 -3.19
N ILE A 172 21.14 7.30 -3.46
CA ILE A 172 21.57 6.46 -4.58
C ILE A 172 21.78 5.04 -4.04
N PRO A 173 20.97 4.03 -4.45
CA PRO A 173 21.01 2.69 -3.85
C PRO A 173 22.40 2.05 -3.79
N GLN A 174 23.24 2.26 -4.79
CA GLN A 174 24.60 1.70 -4.84
C GLN A 174 25.51 2.20 -3.71
N ASN A 175 25.27 3.40 -3.19
CA ASN A 175 26.12 4.05 -2.18
C ASN A 175 25.71 3.70 -0.74
N HIS A 176 24.73 2.82 -0.56
CA HIS A 176 24.16 2.49 0.74
C HIS A 176 24.05 0.98 0.94
N ASP A 177 24.18 0.55 2.19
CA ASP A 177 23.83 -0.81 2.57
C ASP A 177 22.30 -0.90 2.70
N ILE A 178 21.69 -1.58 1.73
CA ILE A 178 20.24 -1.73 1.63
C ILE A 178 19.87 -3.21 1.75
N GLN A 179 19.06 -3.54 2.76
CA GLN A 179 18.44 -4.86 2.87
C GLN A 179 16.95 -4.74 2.60
N ILE A 180 16.42 -5.62 1.75
CA ILE A 180 14.99 -5.69 1.47
C ILE A 180 14.32 -6.56 2.54
N LEU A 181 13.43 -5.96 3.31
CA LEU A 181 12.66 -6.63 4.37
C LEU A 181 11.34 -7.18 3.84
N LEU A 182 10.67 -6.43 2.95
CA LEU A 182 9.43 -6.81 2.29
C LEU A 182 9.35 -6.17 0.90
N ASN A 183 8.83 -6.92 -0.07
CA ASN A 183 8.74 -6.45 -1.46
C ASN A 183 7.50 -5.61 -1.76
N GLU A 184 6.39 -5.90 -1.09
CA GLU A 184 5.09 -5.26 -1.32
C GLU A 184 4.15 -5.52 -0.12
N PRO A 185 3.69 -4.46 0.60
CA PRO A 185 4.19 -3.09 0.54
C PRO A 185 5.71 -3.06 0.81
N SER A 186 6.42 -2.18 0.10
CA SER A 186 7.88 -2.17 0.16
C SER A 186 8.38 -1.69 1.51
N CYS A 187 9.25 -2.47 2.11
CA CYS A 187 9.95 -2.16 3.35
C CYS A 187 11.43 -2.55 3.18
N ILE A 188 12.33 -1.62 3.43
CA ILE A 188 13.78 -1.80 3.31
C ILE A 188 14.48 -1.24 4.55
N THR A 189 15.74 -1.61 4.74
CA THR A 189 16.65 -0.87 5.61
C THR A 189 17.64 -0.08 4.78
N ILE A 190 18.05 1.08 5.27
CA ILE A 190 19.20 1.84 4.77
C ILE A 190 20.12 2.07 5.98
N GLY A 191 21.21 1.30 6.06
CA GLY A 191 21.96 1.17 7.31
C GLY A 191 21.07 0.65 8.43
N THR A 192 20.93 1.40 9.53
CA THR A 192 20.10 1.04 10.69
C THR A 192 18.68 1.59 10.65
N HIS A 193 18.24 2.23 9.57
CA HIS A 193 16.90 2.85 9.49
C HIS A 193 15.96 2.05 8.60
N VAL A 194 14.75 1.78 9.07
CA VAL A 194 13.68 1.13 8.32
C VAL A 194 12.90 2.18 7.54
N HIS A 195 12.66 1.92 6.26
CA HIS A 195 11.94 2.81 5.37
C HIS A 195 10.88 2.06 4.56
N HIS A 196 9.76 2.73 4.32
CA HIS A 196 8.81 2.31 3.30
C HIS A 196 9.16 2.94 1.95
N ILE A 197 8.82 2.26 0.85
CA ILE A 197 8.94 2.84 -0.50
C ILE A 197 7.56 2.93 -1.12
N GLU A 198 7.20 4.13 -1.58
CA GLU A 198 5.95 4.39 -2.28
C GLU A 198 5.89 3.68 -3.64
N ASN A 199 4.80 2.95 -3.88
CA ASN A 199 4.35 2.49 -5.20
C ASN A 199 5.40 1.75 -6.08
N LEU A 200 6.49 1.25 -5.48
CA LEU A 200 7.55 0.52 -6.16
C LEU A 200 7.83 -0.78 -5.40
N ASN A 201 7.79 -1.91 -6.10
CA ASN A 201 8.22 -3.19 -5.54
C ASN A 201 9.74 -3.20 -5.28
N ALA A 202 10.16 -3.43 -4.03
CA ALA A 202 11.56 -3.28 -3.61
C ALA A 202 12.55 -4.17 -4.39
N ASN A 203 12.12 -5.32 -4.94
CA ASN A 203 12.99 -6.16 -5.78
C ASN A 203 13.50 -5.42 -7.03
N LYS A 204 12.80 -4.39 -7.50
CA LYS A 204 13.22 -3.58 -8.65
C LYS A 204 14.48 -2.76 -8.38
N LEU A 205 14.83 -2.53 -7.10
CA LEU A 205 16.06 -1.85 -6.69
C LEU A 205 17.29 -2.77 -6.69
N LYS A 206 17.13 -4.09 -6.63
CA LYS A 206 18.25 -5.05 -6.55
C LYS A 206 19.36 -4.83 -7.60
N PRO A 207 19.04 -4.54 -8.88
CA PRO A 207 20.06 -4.28 -9.88
C PRO A 207 20.94 -3.06 -9.54
N PHE A 208 20.41 -2.11 -8.76
CA PHE A 208 21.04 -0.85 -8.41
C PHE A 208 21.88 -0.89 -7.12
N PHE A 209 21.84 -2.00 -6.38
CA PHE A 209 22.72 -2.19 -5.22
C PHE A 209 24.18 -2.37 -5.64
N SER A 210 24.44 -2.77 -6.88
CA SER A 210 25.79 -2.97 -7.42
C SER A 210 26.18 -2.00 -8.54
N LYS A 211 25.19 -1.30 -9.11
CA LYS A 211 25.38 -0.42 -10.27
C LYS A 211 24.58 0.86 -10.07
N GLU A 212 25.17 2.02 -10.31
CA GLU A 212 24.45 3.29 -10.28
C GLU A 212 23.34 3.34 -11.34
N LYS A 213 23.65 2.82 -12.54
CA LYS A 213 22.77 2.85 -13.71
C LYS A 213 22.88 1.58 -14.54
N ILE A 214 21.88 1.35 -15.38
CA ILE A 214 21.80 0.23 -16.31
C ILE A 214 21.66 0.76 -17.72
N THR A 215 22.55 0.29 -18.60
CA THR A 215 22.53 0.62 -20.03
C THR A 215 21.70 -0.40 -20.80
N ILE A 216 20.73 0.09 -21.57
CA ILE A 216 19.91 -0.67 -22.51
C ILE A 216 20.36 -0.32 -23.92
N ALA A 217 20.94 -1.29 -24.63
CA ALA A 217 21.38 -1.11 -26.01
C ALA A 217 20.18 -0.88 -26.96
N LYS A 218 20.37 -0.06 -28.00
CA LYS A 218 19.34 0.32 -29.00
C LYS A 218 18.40 -0.81 -29.42
N LYS A 219 18.97 -1.97 -29.79
CA LYS A 219 18.23 -3.15 -30.26
C LYS A 219 17.28 -3.79 -29.22
N HIS A 220 17.43 -3.49 -27.94
CA HIS A 220 16.63 -4.06 -26.85
C HIS A 220 15.73 -3.04 -26.15
N ILE A 221 15.83 -1.76 -26.52
CA ILE A 221 15.07 -0.67 -25.90
C ILE A 221 13.59 -0.99 -25.81
N LYS A 222 12.95 -1.33 -26.94
CA LYS A 222 11.51 -1.58 -26.99
C LYS A 222 11.07 -2.66 -26.02
N THR A 223 11.66 -3.85 -26.14
CA THR A 223 11.34 -4.99 -25.28
C THR A 223 11.60 -4.71 -23.80
N TYR A 224 12.66 -3.95 -23.49
CA TYR A 224 12.99 -3.64 -22.11
C TYR A 224 12.03 -2.62 -21.50
N LEU A 225 11.71 -1.56 -22.24
CA LEU A 225 10.75 -0.56 -21.81
C LEU A 225 9.38 -1.20 -21.53
N ASP A 226 8.87 -2.00 -22.48
CA ASP A 226 7.58 -2.67 -22.34
C ASP A 226 7.50 -3.58 -21.11
N LYS A 227 8.54 -4.37 -20.86
CA LYS A 227 8.52 -5.40 -19.80
C LYS A 227 8.93 -4.89 -18.42
N VAL A 228 9.80 -3.89 -18.35
CA VAL A 228 10.45 -3.50 -17.11
C VAL A 228 10.08 -2.08 -16.69
N ILE A 229 10.05 -1.14 -17.64
CA ILE A 229 9.86 0.27 -17.33
C ILE A 229 8.40 0.67 -17.30
N ILE A 230 7.61 0.36 -18.34
CA ILE A 230 6.19 0.75 -18.43
C ILE A 230 5.38 0.32 -17.18
N PRO A 231 5.56 -0.90 -16.63
CA PRO A 231 4.83 -1.29 -15.41
C PRO A 231 5.19 -0.45 -14.17
N VAL A 232 6.37 0.17 -14.15
CA VAL A 232 6.88 0.90 -12.98
C VAL A 232 6.70 2.41 -13.15
N ILE A 233 6.92 2.93 -14.36
CA ILE A 233 6.94 4.36 -14.67
C ILE A 233 5.61 5.07 -14.36
N LYS A 234 4.49 4.33 -14.41
CA LYS A 234 3.17 4.84 -14.06
C LYS A 234 3.09 5.33 -12.62
N ASN A 235 3.90 4.77 -11.74
CA ASN A 235 3.73 4.86 -10.30
C ASN A 235 4.88 5.57 -9.58
N VAL A 236 5.90 5.98 -10.32
CA VAL A 236 7.11 6.61 -9.78
C VAL A 236 7.36 7.94 -10.48
N ASP A 237 8.09 8.83 -9.82
CA ASP A 237 8.51 10.07 -10.46
C ASP A 237 9.54 9.79 -11.54
N VAL A 238 9.49 10.59 -12.61
CA VAL A 238 10.34 10.40 -13.78
C VAL A 238 11.11 11.66 -14.11
N VAL A 239 12.40 11.49 -14.31
CA VAL A 239 13.31 12.48 -14.87
C VAL A 239 13.86 11.93 -16.18
N ALA A 240 13.88 12.73 -17.24
CA ALA A 240 14.44 12.29 -18.51
C ALA A 240 15.35 13.36 -19.13
N ASN A 241 16.56 12.95 -19.48
CA ASN A 241 17.60 13.75 -20.10
C ASN A 241 17.77 13.31 -21.55
N GLY A 242 17.59 14.25 -22.50
CA GLY A 242 17.71 13.96 -23.93
C GLY A 242 16.50 13.26 -24.57
N PHE A 243 15.37 13.19 -23.85
CA PHE A 243 14.07 12.74 -24.37
C PHE A 243 13.06 13.90 -24.33
N GLU A 244 12.09 13.88 -25.25
CA GLU A 244 10.94 14.78 -25.17
C GLU A 244 10.01 14.28 -24.06
N ILE A 245 9.79 15.11 -23.04
CA ILE A 245 8.74 14.90 -22.03
C ILE A 245 7.57 15.80 -22.37
N ARG A 246 6.40 15.21 -22.66
CA ARG A 246 5.15 15.95 -22.72
C ARG A 246 4.44 15.92 -21.38
N ILE A 247 4.30 17.08 -20.77
CA ILE A 247 3.65 17.24 -19.47
C ILE A 247 2.21 17.68 -19.69
N TYR A 248 1.26 16.92 -19.16
CA TYR A 248 -0.17 17.21 -19.16
C TYR A 248 -0.61 17.64 -17.77
N LYS A 249 -1.27 18.78 -17.66
CA LYS A 249 -1.78 19.33 -16.39
C LYS A 249 -3.25 19.72 -16.44
N ASN A 250 -3.88 19.65 -17.60
CA ASN A 250 -5.24 20.12 -17.78
C ASN A 250 -6.23 19.01 -17.37
N ILE A 251 -7.17 19.37 -16.51
CA ILE A 251 -8.34 18.56 -16.22
C ILE A 251 -9.27 18.63 -17.44
N VAL A 252 -9.59 17.48 -18.01
CA VAL A 252 -10.47 17.33 -19.18
C VAL A 252 -11.92 17.13 -18.77
N SER A 253 -12.14 16.40 -17.67
CA SER A 253 -13.46 16.19 -17.07
C SER A 253 -13.32 15.71 -15.64
N TYR A 254 -14.40 15.75 -14.88
CA TYR A 254 -14.46 15.22 -13.53
C TYR A 254 -15.80 14.53 -13.28
N GLU A 255 -15.79 13.55 -12.39
CA GLU A 255 -16.97 12.78 -12.06
C GLU A 255 -17.13 12.60 -10.55
N ILE A 256 -18.38 12.41 -10.13
CA ILE A 256 -18.78 12.08 -8.77
C ILE A 256 -19.23 10.63 -8.79
N GLU A 257 -18.50 9.76 -8.11
CA GLU A 257 -18.87 8.37 -7.87
C GLU A 257 -19.46 8.24 -6.46
N ILE A 258 -20.72 7.81 -6.37
CA ILE A 258 -21.34 7.52 -5.07
C ILE A 258 -20.91 6.12 -4.63
N ILE A 259 -20.22 6.04 -3.50
CA ILE A 259 -19.64 4.81 -2.96
C ILE A 259 -20.11 4.58 -1.52
N GLN A 260 -20.07 3.33 -1.07
CA GLN A 260 -20.37 2.99 0.31
C GLN A 260 -19.12 3.14 1.19
N ASP A 261 -19.23 3.89 2.28
CA ASP A 261 -18.27 3.87 3.38
C ASP A 261 -18.67 2.74 4.34
N PHE A 262 -17.94 1.63 4.29
CA PHE A 262 -18.21 0.45 5.11
C PHE A 262 -17.93 0.65 6.61
N ILE A 263 -17.19 1.69 6.99
CA ILE A 263 -16.87 1.96 8.39
C ILE A 263 -18.02 2.73 9.03
N LYS A 264 -18.55 3.74 8.34
CA LYS A 264 -19.68 4.55 8.81
C LYS A 264 -21.05 3.99 8.41
N GLU A 265 -21.08 2.94 7.59
CA GLU A 265 -22.29 2.34 7.02
C GLU A 265 -23.19 3.33 6.26
N ASN A 266 -22.60 4.33 5.61
CA ASN A 266 -23.31 5.34 4.81
C ASN A 266 -22.77 5.44 3.37
N TYR A 267 -23.41 6.27 2.53
CA TYR A 267 -22.91 6.57 1.19
C TYR A 267 -22.28 7.95 1.13
N VAL A 268 -21.13 8.03 0.45
CA VAL A 268 -20.33 9.25 0.26
C VAL A 268 -20.01 9.47 -1.22
N ALA A 269 -19.68 10.71 -1.58
CA ALA A 269 -19.28 11.10 -2.92
C ALA A 269 -17.75 11.10 -3.05
N LYS A 270 -17.21 10.24 -3.92
CA LYS A 270 -15.81 10.27 -4.34
C LYS A 270 -15.68 11.06 -5.63
N VAL A 271 -14.75 12.02 -5.67
CA VAL A 271 -14.47 12.80 -6.88
C VAL A 271 -13.29 12.20 -7.61
N VAL A 272 -13.43 12.03 -8.93
CA VAL A 272 -12.37 11.57 -9.82
C VAL A 272 -12.09 12.64 -10.86
N PHE A 273 -10.83 13.05 -10.97
CA PHE A 273 -10.35 14.01 -11.95
C PHE A 273 -9.72 13.28 -13.14
N HIS A 274 -10.26 13.51 -14.34
CA HIS A 274 -9.72 12.99 -15.57
C HIS A 274 -8.86 14.05 -16.27
N TYR A 275 -7.59 13.73 -16.45
CA TYR A 275 -6.66 14.46 -17.28
C TYR A 275 -6.53 13.75 -18.64
N GLU A 276 -5.83 14.38 -19.58
CA GLU A 276 -5.71 13.86 -20.95
C GLU A 276 -5.20 12.41 -21.06
N GLN A 277 -4.29 11.99 -20.16
CA GLN A 277 -3.62 10.69 -20.23
C GLN A 277 -3.76 9.84 -18.95
N ALA A 278 -4.40 10.37 -17.90
CA ALA A 278 -4.54 9.69 -16.61
C ALA A 278 -5.75 10.21 -15.82
N SER A 279 -6.22 9.41 -14.87
CA SER A 279 -7.24 9.81 -13.90
C SER A 279 -6.68 9.72 -12.49
N PHE A 280 -7.13 10.60 -11.61
CA PHE A 280 -6.76 10.59 -10.20
C PHE A 280 -8.00 10.76 -9.33
N ASP A 281 -8.16 9.87 -8.35
CA ASP A 281 -9.16 10.05 -7.31
C ASP A 281 -8.70 11.19 -6.40
N PHE A 282 -9.62 12.05 -5.96
CA PHE A 282 -9.29 13.18 -5.09
C PHE A 282 -8.59 12.73 -3.80
N ASN A 283 -9.00 11.59 -3.25
CA ASN A 283 -8.42 10.97 -2.06
C ASN A 283 -7.09 10.22 -2.30
N SER A 284 -6.58 10.19 -3.53
CA SER A 284 -5.28 9.58 -3.82
C SER A 284 -4.14 10.50 -3.40
N ALA A 285 -3.11 9.95 -2.75
CA ALA A 285 -1.86 10.66 -2.49
C ALA A 285 -0.95 10.78 -3.74
N LYS A 286 -1.33 10.14 -4.85
CA LYS A 286 -0.54 10.13 -6.08
C LYS A 286 -0.61 11.48 -6.79
N ASN A 287 0.55 12.07 -7.07
CA ASN A 287 0.67 13.40 -7.70
C ASN A 287 0.97 13.36 -9.21
N THR A 288 1.59 12.28 -9.69
CA THR A 288 2.06 12.15 -11.06
C THR A 288 1.71 10.78 -11.63
N SER A 289 1.54 10.69 -12.94
CA SER A 289 1.40 9.42 -13.66
C SER A 289 2.12 9.54 -14.99
N SER A 290 3.16 8.74 -15.20
CA SER A 290 3.96 8.80 -16.41
C SER A 290 3.75 7.57 -17.30
N ASN A 291 4.00 7.71 -18.60
CA ASN A 291 3.96 6.64 -19.57
C ASN A 291 5.07 6.83 -20.60
N VAL A 292 5.49 5.73 -21.25
CA VAL A 292 6.46 5.76 -22.35
C VAL A 292 5.79 5.23 -23.59
N ASN A 293 5.84 6.02 -24.66
CA ASN A 293 5.33 5.63 -25.97
C ASN A 293 6.46 5.66 -27.01
N PHE A 294 6.33 4.81 -28.02
CA PHE A 294 7.18 4.85 -29.21
C PHE A 294 6.47 5.65 -30.29
N GLY A 295 7.09 6.75 -30.74
CA GLY A 295 6.61 7.54 -31.87
C GLY A 295 6.77 6.81 -33.20
N ALA A 296 6.31 7.46 -34.28
CA ALA A 296 6.29 6.89 -35.63
C ALA A 296 7.68 6.46 -36.17
N GLN A 297 8.77 7.00 -35.62
CA GLN A 297 10.16 6.68 -36.00
C GLN A 297 10.91 5.88 -34.92
N GLU A 298 10.19 5.18 -34.03
CA GLU A 298 10.76 4.51 -32.85
C GLU A 298 11.45 5.48 -31.87
N GLU A 299 11.18 6.78 -31.99
CA GLU A 299 11.60 7.77 -31.01
C GLU A 299 10.82 7.57 -29.71
N ILE A 300 11.55 7.59 -28.60
CA ILE A 300 10.94 7.45 -27.28
C ILE A 300 10.38 8.79 -26.86
N GLN A 301 9.10 8.77 -26.53
CA GLN A 301 8.38 9.89 -26.00
C GLN A 301 7.85 9.53 -24.61
N ILE A 302 8.18 10.37 -23.63
CA ILE A 302 7.67 10.20 -22.27
C ILE A 302 6.50 11.17 -22.11
N THR A 303 5.33 10.66 -21.72
CA THR A 303 4.21 11.49 -21.31
C THR A 303 4.09 11.46 -19.81
N GLN A 304 3.86 12.61 -19.19
CA GLN A 304 3.69 12.70 -17.74
C GLN A 304 2.49 13.58 -17.44
N THR A 305 1.50 13.01 -16.76
CA THR A 305 0.41 13.79 -16.18
C THR A 305 0.81 14.22 -14.78
N LYS A 306 0.72 15.52 -14.49
CA LYS A 306 0.87 16.07 -13.13
C LYS A 306 -0.45 16.67 -12.69
N ARG A 307 -0.87 16.35 -11.47
CA ARG A 307 -2.08 16.94 -10.88
C ARG A 307 -1.91 18.43 -10.69
N ASP A 308 -2.95 19.17 -11.03
CA ASP A 308 -3.09 20.59 -10.75
C ASP A 308 -3.99 20.75 -9.52
N HIS A 309 -3.37 20.73 -8.34
CA HIS A 309 -4.09 20.76 -7.07
C HIS A 309 -4.87 22.06 -6.86
N ASP A 310 -4.44 23.16 -7.45
CA ASP A 310 -5.15 24.44 -7.36
C ASP A 310 -6.46 24.35 -8.16
N ALA A 311 -6.41 23.83 -9.39
CA ALA A 311 -7.60 23.59 -10.20
C ALA A 311 -8.55 22.55 -9.59
N GLU A 312 -8.02 21.46 -9.03
CA GLU A 312 -8.82 20.46 -8.32
C GLU A 312 -9.55 21.08 -7.12
N LYS A 313 -8.85 21.92 -6.34
CA LYS A 313 -9.43 22.60 -5.17
C LYS A 313 -10.57 23.53 -5.53
N GLU A 314 -10.50 24.24 -6.66
CA GLU A 314 -11.60 25.08 -7.15
C GLU A 314 -12.87 24.25 -7.44
N ILE A 315 -12.70 23.06 -8.05
CA ILE A 315 -13.81 22.14 -8.35
C ILE A 315 -14.39 21.55 -7.06
N ILE A 316 -13.56 21.19 -6.08
CA ILE A 316 -14.04 20.73 -4.76
C ILE A 316 -14.81 21.84 -4.04
N SER A 317 -14.30 23.08 -4.09
CA SER A 317 -14.96 24.25 -3.47
C SER A 317 -16.37 24.49 -4.04
N LEU A 318 -16.59 24.15 -5.31
CA LEU A 318 -17.92 24.22 -5.93
C LEU A 318 -18.89 23.22 -5.31
N LEU A 319 -18.44 22.00 -4.99
CA LEU A 319 -19.26 21.00 -4.30
C LEU A 319 -19.51 21.40 -2.84
N GLU A 320 -18.51 21.95 -2.16
CA GLU A 320 -18.66 22.46 -0.80
C GLU A 320 -19.68 23.60 -0.73
N SER A 321 -19.68 24.50 -1.72
CA SER A 321 -20.68 25.58 -1.83
C SER A 321 -22.13 25.08 -1.98
N LYS A 322 -22.32 23.80 -2.35
CA LYS A 322 -23.62 23.12 -2.47
C LYS A 322 -23.98 22.30 -1.23
N GLY A 323 -23.27 22.48 -0.12
CA GLY A 323 -23.59 21.87 1.17
C GLY A 323 -22.98 20.49 1.41
N LEU A 324 -21.96 20.11 0.62
CA LEU A 324 -21.11 18.98 0.97
C LEU A 324 -19.92 19.42 1.82
N ALA A 325 -19.37 18.51 2.61
CA ALA A 325 -18.13 18.72 3.36
C ALA A 325 -17.15 17.58 3.07
N VAL A 326 -15.86 17.91 3.00
CA VAL A 326 -14.80 16.91 2.84
C VAL A 326 -14.50 16.26 4.18
N ASN A 327 -14.60 14.93 4.25
CA ASN A 327 -14.29 14.16 5.45
C ASN A 327 -12.79 13.81 5.56
N ASN A 328 -12.40 13.15 6.64
CA ASN A 328 -11.00 12.78 6.91
C ASN A 328 -10.37 11.87 5.84
N ASN A 329 -11.19 11.15 5.06
CA ASN A 329 -10.74 10.27 3.98
C ASN A 329 -10.78 10.96 2.62
N LEU A 330 -10.99 12.29 2.58
CA LEU A 330 -11.13 13.09 1.37
C LEU A 330 -12.31 12.65 0.48
N PHE A 331 -13.37 12.10 1.08
CA PHE A 331 -14.66 11.93 0.42
C PHE A 331 -15.60 13.06 0.81
N LEU A 332 -16.56 13.39 -0.04
CA LEU A 332 -17.58 14.38 0.26
C LEU A 332 -18.83 13.73 0.87
N GLU A 333 -19.30 14.29 1.96
CA GLU A 333 -20.49 13.84 2.68
C GLU A 333 -21.35 15.03 3.14
N ILE A 334 -22.56 14.74 3.61
CA ILE A 334 -23.43 15.74 4.23
C ILE A 334 -23.19 15.68 5.74
N GLU A 335 -22.47 16.68 6.27
CA GLU A 335 -21.92 16.68 7.64
C GLU A 335 -22.98 16.47 8.73
N THR A 336 -24.21 16.98 8.53
CA THR A 336 -25.26 16.99 9.55
C THR A 336 -26.37 15.96 9.34
N SER A 337 -26.15 14.93 8.50
CA SER A 337 -27.19 13.94 8.19
C SER A 337 -26.95 12.61 8.91
N GLU A 338 -27.94 12.16 9.70
CA GLU A 338 -27.99 10.79 10.22
C GLU A 338 -28.54 9.78 9.19
N ASP A 339 -29.12 10.25 8.08
CA ASP A 339 -29.65 9.39 7.01
C ASP A 339 -28.51 8.83 6.13
N PRO A 340 -28.27 7.49 6.12
CA PRO A 340 -27.22 6.86 5.31
C PRO A 340 -27.37 7.07 3.80
N LEU A 341 -28.57 7.40 3.32
CA LEU A 341 -28.89 7.60 1.91
C LEU A 341 -28.97 9.09 1.51
N ALA A 342 -28.67 10.01 2.42
CA ALA A 342 -28.86 11.44 2.18
C ALA A 342 -28.12 11.97 0.95
N ILE A 343 -26.96 11.39 0.62
CA ILE A 343 -26.19 11.78 -0.56
C ILE A 343 -26.98 11.55 -1.86
N PHE A 344 -27.82 10.52 -1.95
CA PHE A 344 -28.67 10.27 -3.12
C PHE A 344 -29.72 11.38 -3.30
N ASN A 345 -30.32 11.83 -2.20
CA ASN A 345 -31.26 12.96 -2.22
C ASN A 345 -30.56 14.24 -2.65
N TRP A 346 -29.33 14.49 -2.17
CA TRP A 346 -28.53 15.63 -2.59
C TRP A 346 -28.18 15.58 -4.08
N VAL A 347 -27.76 14.41 -4.59
CA VAL A 347 -27.47 14.22 -6.03
C VAL A 347 -28.74 14.50 -6.84
N GLN A 348 -29.88 13.94 -6.44
CA GLN A 348 -31.16 14.16 -7.13
C GLN A 348 -31.54 15.64 -7.21
N GLN A 349 -31.37 16.39 -6.11
CA GLN A 349 -31.70 17.83 -6.04
C GLN A 349 -30.75 18.68 -6.89
N ASN A 350 -29.46 18.31 -6.96
CA ASN A 350 -28.42 19.09 -7.62
C ASN A 350 -28.10 18.60 -9.06
N TYR A 351 -28.70 17.50 -9.52
CA TYR A 351 -28.32 16.80 -10.76
C TYR A 351 -28.16 17.72 -11.97
N LYS A 352 -29.18 18.54 -12.27
CA LYS A 352 -29.18 19.43 -13.44
C LYS A 352 -28.09 20.51 -13.35
N GLN A 353 -27.82 21.00 -12.15
CA GLN A 353 -26.80 22.01 -11.93
C GLN A 353 -25.40 21.39 -12.08
N LEU A 354 -25.20 20.21 -11.50
CA LEU A 354 -23.95 19.45 -11.61
C LEU A 354 -23.62 19.10 -13.07
N GLU A 355 -24.61 18.65 -13.85
CA GLU A 355 -24.44 18.37 -15.28
C GLU A 355 -24.07 19.64 -16.07
N GLY A 356 -24.73 20.77 -15.77
CA GLY A 356 -24.41 22.07 -16.38
C GLY A 356 -23.02 22.61 -15.99
N GLU A 357 -22.52 22.23 -14.82
CA GLU A 357 -21.19 22.52 -14.32
C GLU A 357 -20.14 21.47 -14.76
N GLY A 358 -20.51 20.49 -15.58
CA GLY A 358 -19.59 19.54 -16.21
C GLY A 358 -19.31 18.25 -15.42
N PHE A 359 -19.98 18.03 -14.28
CA PHE A 359 -19.85 16.79 -13.51
C PHE A 359 -20.57 15.64 -14.21
N LYS A 360 -19.89 14.50 -14.34
CA LYS A 360 -20.54 13.21 -14.60
C LYS A 360 -20.87 12.54 -13.27
N ILE A 361 -22.04 11.91 -13.17
CA ILE A 361 -22.49 11.29 -11.92
C ILE A 361 -22.57 9.78 -12.14
N MET A 362 -21.83 9.03 -11.32
CA MET A 362 -21.76 7.58 -11.32
C MET A 362 -22.43 7.06 -10.05
N LEU A 363 -23.53 6.34 -10.21
CA LEU A 363 -24.27 5.73 -9.09
C LEU A 363 -23.80 4.28 -8.89
N PRO A 364 -23.79 3.78 -7.64
CA PRO A 364 -23.38 2.42 -7.35
C PRO A 364 -24.41 1.43 -7.90
N SER A 365 -23.94 0.23 -8.23
CA SER A 365 -24.82 -0.91 -8.49
C SER A 365 -25.18 -1.58 -7.17
N LEU A 366 -26.47 -1.80 -6.94
CA LEU A 366 -26.99 -2.55 -5.79
C LEU A 366 -27.54 -3.87 -6.30
N GLU A 367 -26.86 -4.99 -6.00
CA GLU A 367 -27.30 -6.34 -6.40
C GLU A 367 -27.64 -6.45 -7.92
N ASP A 368 -26.75 -5.95 -8.78
CA ASP A 368 -26.92 -5.87 -10.24
C ASP A 368 -28.10 -4.99 -10.72
N ARG A 369 -28.66 -4.15 -9.84
CA ARG A 369 -29.69 -3.16 -10.17
C ARG A 369 -29.10 -1.76 -10.22
N THR A 370 -29.59 -0.95 -11.15
CA THR A 370 -29.27 0.48 -11.24
C THR A 370 -30.18 1.27 -10.31
N ILE A 371 -29.61 2.28 -9.67
CA ILE A 371 -30.37 3.21 -8.84
C ILE A 371 -31.12 4.18 -9.75
N ASN A 372 -32.44 4.29 -9.55
CA ASN A 372 -33.25 5.30 -10.19
C ASN A 372 -33.43 6.50 -9.24
N LEU A 373 -33.03 7.69 -9.68
CA LEU A 373 -33.19 8.95 -8.96
C LEU A 373 -34.50 9.68 -9.32
N ASP A 374 -35.41 9.08 -10.08
CA ASP A 374 -36.70 9.67 -10.39
C ASP A 374 -37.56 9.82 -9.12
N SER A 375 -38.30 10.93 -9.04
CA SER A 375 -39.24 11.15 -7.94
C SER A 375 -40.43 10.19 -8.06
N HIS A 376 -40.65 9.36 -7.06
CA HIS A 376 -41.79 8.43 -7.00
C HIS A 376 -42.74 8.81 -5.87
N GLN A 377 -44.05 8.71 -6.11
CA GLN A 377 -45.07 8.87 -5.09
C GLN A 377 -45.68 7.52 -4.73
N ILE A 378 -45.50 7.09 -3.48
CA ILE A 378 -46.18 5.92 -2.94
C ILE A 378 -47.51 6.37 -2.35
N LYS A 379 -48.62 5.89 -2.91
CA LYS A 379 -49.97 6.08 -2.35
C LYS A 379 -50.42 4.81 -1.66
N ILE A 380 -50.58 4.87 -0.34
CA ILE A 380 -51.09 3.75 0.46
C ILE A 380 -52.59 3.95 0.66
N GLN A 381 -53.41 2.98 0.26
CA GLN A 381 -54.85 2.97 0.52
C GLN A 381 -55.23 1.77 1.39
N ASN A 382 -55.86 2.03 2.53
CA ASN A 382 -56.43 0.99 3.39
C ASN A 382 -57.92 0.86 3.11
N LYS A 383 -58.37 -0.35 2.75
CA LYS A 383 -59.80 -0.66 2.58
C LYS A 383 -60.24 -1.64 3.65
N LYS A 384 -61.03 -1.16 4.63
CA LYS A 384 -61.65 -2.01 5.67
C LYS A 384 -62.80 -2.79 5.03
N LYS A 385 -62.71 -4.12 5.03
CA LYS A 385 -63.75 -5.01 4.49
C LYS A 385 -64.83 -5.18 5.57
N THR A 386 -65.94 -4.45 5.47
CA THR A 386 -67.09 -4.62 6.37
C THR A 386 -67.88 -5.84 5.91
N THR A 387 -67.70 -6.99 6.56
CA THR A 387 -68.60 -8.14 6.42
C THR A 387 -69.89 -7.84 7.18
N GLY A 388 -70.99 -7.67 6.45
CA GLY A 388 -72.32 -7.46 7.04
C GLY A 388 -72.78 -8.70 7.81
N LEU A 389 -73.31 -8.48 9.02
CA LEU A 389 -74.10 -9.47 9.73
C LEU A 389 -75.48 -9.57 9.06
N THR A 390 -75.74 -10.71 8.40
CA THR A 390 -77.11 -11.16 8.16
C THR A 390 -77.66 -11.72 9.47
N SER A 391 -78.56 -10.96 10.08
CA SER A 391 -79.47 -11.45 11.13
C SER A 391 -80.40 -12.50 10.54
N ARG A 392 -80.38 -13.72 11.11
CA ARG A 392 -81.39 -14.76 10.91
C ARG A 392 -82.60 -14.42 11.79
N GLU A 393 -83.77 -14.31 11.18
CA GLU A 393 -85.05 -14.70 11.80
C GLU A 393 -85.37 -16.15 11.43
#